data_AF-A0A2Z6PC18-F1
#
_entry.id   AF-A0A2Z6PC18-F1
#
_cell.length_a   1.000
_cell.length_b   1.000
_cell.length_c   1.000
_cell.angle_alpha   90.00
_cell.angle_beta   90.00
_cell.angle_gamma   90.00
#
_symmetry.space_group_name_H-M   'P 1'
#
loop_
_entity.id
_entity.type
_entity.pdbx_description
1 polymer ?
#
loop_
_entity_poly.entity_id
_entity_poly.type
_entity_poly.pdbx_seq_one_letter_code
_entity_poly.pdbx_strand_id
1 'polypeptide(L)'
;MGTVKKANKFMSYLQNYTQFGFMAVSLGYYETLMSCTGSSTSSEMTEEEQKLAGITPGLVRMSVGYIGTLEQKWSQLEKAVVKFNEKY
;
A
#
# COMPACT_ATOMS: atom_id res chain seq x y z
N MET A 1 -0.33 -9.29 -0.79
CA MET A 1 -1.81 -9.32 -0.79
C MET A 1 -2.44 -10.29 -1.80
N GLY A 2 -1.67 -11.02 -2.63
CA GLY A 2 -2.20 -12.01 -3.58
C GLY A 2 -2.84 -11.41 -4.83
N THR A 3 -3.79 -10.47 -4.68
CA THR A 3 -4.51 -9.84 -5.81
C THR A 3 -4.55 -8.31 -5.68
N VAL A 4 -4.71 -7.63 -6.82
CA VAL A 4 -4.89 -6.16 -6.89
C VAL A 4 -6.09 -5.73 -6.05
N LYS A 5 -7.21 -6.47 -6.15
CA LYS A 5 -8.43 -6.19 -5.37
C LYS A 5 -8.18 -6.25 -3.87
N LYS A 6 -7.43 -7.26 -3.40
CA LYS A 6 -7.11 -7.40 -1.97
C LYS A 6 -6.12 -6.31 -1.52
N ALA A 7 -5.15 -5.94 -2.35
CA ALA A 7 -4.24 -4.82 -2.11
C ALA A 7 -4.96 -3.48 -1.99
N ASN A 8 -5.82 -3.14 -2.96
CA ASN A 8 -6.60 -1.91 -2.95
C ASN A 8 -7.56 -1.84 -1.76
N LYS A 9 -8.18 -2.97 -1.38
CA LYS A 9 -9.01 -3.02 -0.18
C LYS A 9 -8.19 -2.74 1.07
N PHE A 10 -6.99 -3.32 1.21
CA PHE A 10 -6.12 -3.04 2.36
C PHE A 10 -5.67 -1.57 2.41
N MET A 11 -5.22 -1.00 1.29
CA MET A 11 -4.85 0.42 1.22
C MET A 11 -6.02 1.36 1.54
N SER A 12 -7.26 0.97 1.20
CA SER A 12 -8.45 1.72 1.60
C SER A 12 -8.66 1.76 3.12
N TYR A 13 -8.30 0.70 3.86
CA TYR A 13 -8.32 0.74 5.33
C TYR A 13 -7.22 1.66 5.86
N LEU A 14 -6.00 1.54 5.32
CA LEU A 14 -4.89 2.41 5.70
C LEU A 14 -5.22 3.89 5.49
N GLN A 15 -5.88 4.25 4.39
CA GLN A 15 -6.25 5.63 4.11
C GLN A 15 -7.48 6.08 4.90
N ASN A 16 -8.59 5.36 4.77
CA ASN A 16 -9.90 5.87 5.18
C ASN A 16 -10.28 5.49 6.62
N TYR A 17 -9.69 4.41 7.17
CA TYR A 17 -9.97 3.99 8.54
C TYR A 17 -8.95 4.54 9.54
N THR A 18 -7.65 4.47 9.23
CA THR A 18 -6.58 4.86 10.18
C THR A 18 -5.80 6.10 9.80
N GLN A 19 -6.01 6.67 8.60
CA GLN A 19 -5.28 7.84 8.11
C GLN A 19 -3.75 7.65 8.16
N PHE A 20 -3.29 6.43 7.85
CA PHE A 20 -1.87 6.06 7.83
C PHE A 20 -1.12 6.79 6.70
N GLY A 21 -1.76 6.89 5.53
CA GLY A 21 -1.22 7.52 4.34
C GLY A 21 -2.22 7.56 3.18
N PHE A 22 -1.78 8.06 2.03
CA PHE A 22 -2.60 8.23 0.84
C PHE A 22 -2.31 7.20 -0.24
N MET A 23 -3.34 6.81 -0.97
CA MET A 23 -3.21 6.04 -2.22
C MET A 23 -2.78 6.98 -3.34
N ALA A 24 -1.50 6.92 -3.74
CA ALA A 24 -0.92 7.76 -4.79
C ALA A 24 0.28 7.09 -5.46
N VAL A 25 0.51 7.39 -6.73
CA VAL A 25 1.61 6.81 -7.54
C VAL A 25 2.96 7.52 -7.35
N SER A 26 2.98 8.64 -6.62
CA SER A 26 4.18 9.43 -6.31
C SER A 26 4.99 8.85 -5.14
N LEU A 27 6.15 9.45 -4.86
CA LEU A 27 7.09 9.09 -3.80
C LEU A 27 7.72 10.37 -3.21
N GLY A 28 8.32 10.28 -2.01
CA GLY A 28 9.15 11.35 -1.43
C GLY A 28 8.39 12.53 -0.82
N TYR A 29 7.10 12.35 -0.52
CA TYR A 29 6.30 13.36 0.17
C TYR A 29 6.42 13.24 1.70
N TYR A 30 6.07 14.29 2.44
CA TYR A 30 6.16 14.27 3.90
C TYR A 30 5.11 13.36 4.56
N GLU A 31 4.01 13.06 3.86
CA GLU A 31 3.04 12.03 4.23
C GLU A 31 3.35 10.69 3.57
N THR A 32 2.89 9.60 4.20
CA THR A 32 3.05 8.25 3.63
C THR A 32 2.21 8.09 2.37
N LEU A 33 2.84 7.62 1.27
CA LEU A 33 2.17 7.32 0.01
C LEU A 33 2.19 5.82 -0.26
N MET A 34 1.10 5.28 -0.81
CA MET A 34 0.91 3.85 -1.02
C MET A 34 0.38 3.58 -2.43
N SER A 35 0.84 2.51 -3.07
CA SER A 35 0.40 2.12 -4.42
C SER A 35 0.49 0.61 -4.62
N CYS A 36 -0.37 0.08 -5.50
CA CYS A 36 -0.27 -1.28 -6.02
C CYS A 36 0.54 -1.27 -7.33
N THR A 37 1.81 -1.68 -7.29
CA THR A 37 2.79 -1.36 -8.34
C THR A 37 2.52 -2.06 -9.67
N GLY A 38 2.12 -3.34 -9.65
CA GLY A 38 1.84 -4.12 -10.87
C GLY A 38 0.72 -3.54 -11.74
N SER A 39 -0.23 -2.82 -11.14
CA SER A 39 -1.33 -2.16 -11.85
C SER A 39 -1.17 -0.64 -12.00
N SER A 40 -0.03 -0.08 -11.60
CA SER A 40 0.20 1.37 -11.67
C SER A 40 1.59 1.68 -12.21
N THR A 41 2.60 1.83 -11.35
CA THR A 41 3.94 2.28 -11.76
C THR A 41 4.71 1.31 -12.66
N SER A 42 4.23 0.07 -12.81
CA SER A 42 4.82 -0.95 -13.68
C SER A 42 3.83 -1.42 -14.75
N SER A 43 2.75 -0.68 -15.01
CA SER A 43 1.71 -1.05 -15.98
C SER A 43 2.21 -1.14 -17.42
N GLU A 44 3.36 -0.54 -17.71
CA GLU A 44 4.01 -0.60 -19.03
C GLU A 44 4.82 -1.89 -19.24
N MET A 45 5.08 -2.65 -18.17
CA MET A 45 5.75 -3.95 -18.24
C MET A 45 4.73 -5.04 -18.57
N THR A 46 5.16 -6.02 -19.37
CA THR A 46 4.39 -7.25 -19.60
C THR A 46 4.28 -8.08 -18.31
N GLU A 47 3.30 -8.98 -18.23
CA GLU A 47 3.13 -9.85 -17.06
C GLU A 47 4.38 -10.70 -16.76
N GLU A 48 5.09 -11.16 -17.81
CA GLU A 48 6.32 -11.92 -17.66
C GLU A 48 7.47 -11.04 -17.14
N GLU A 49 7.63 -9.81 -17.63
CA GLU A 49 8.63 -8.87 -17.10
C GLU A 49 8.33 -8.50 -15.64
N GLN A 50 7.06 -8.27 -15.30
CA GLN A 50 6.65 -8.01 -13.91
C GLN A 50 7.00 -9.19 -13.01
N LYS A 51 6.70 -10.42 -13.44
CA LYS A 51 6.98 -11.64 -12.70
C LYS A 51 8.48 -11.87 -12.52
N LEU A 52 9.28 -11.65 -13.56
CA LEU A 52 10.75 -11.71 -13.51
C LEU A 52 11.34 -10.68 -12.54
N ALA A 53 10.75 -9.48 -12.48
CA ALA A 53 11.13 -8.42 -11.55
C ALA A 53 10.57 -8.61 -10.12
N GLY A 54 9.80 -9.68 -9.86
CA GLY A 54 9.17 -9.94 -8.56
C GLY A 54 7.97 -9.04 -8.24
N ILE A 55 7.43 -8.32 -9.22
CA ILE A 55 6.24 -7.49 -9.09
C ILE A 55 5.02 -8.40 -9.19
N THR A 56 4.39 -8.66 -8.05
CA THR A 56 3.17 -9.48 -8.00
C THR A 56 1.91 -8.62 -7.97
N PRO A 57 0.75 -9.11 -8.45
CA PRO A 57 -0.50 -8.35 -8.49
C PRO A 57 -0.97 -7.81 -7.13
N GLY A 58 -0.52 -8.40 -6.03
CA GLY A 58 -0.86 -7.97 -4.67
C GLY A 58 0.27 -7.24 -3.93
N LEU A 59 1.29 -6.75 -4.65
CA LEU A 59 2.41 -6.01 -4.08
C LEU A 59 2.00 -4.57 -3.75
N VAL A 60 2.06 -4.22 -2.48
CA VAL A 60 1.84 -2.84 -2.00
C VAL A 60 3.20 -2.20 -1.76
N ARG A 61 3.47 -1.10 -2.45
CA ARG A 61 4.64 -0.25 -2.22
C ARG A 61 4.24 0.91 -1.35
N MET A 62 5.08 1.23 -0.36
CA MET A 62 4.89 2.37 0.54
C MET A 62 6.12 3.28 0.51
N SER A 63 5.91 4.58 0.29
CA SER A 63 6.87 5.64 0.58
C SER A 63 6.52 6.19 1.95
N VAL A 64 7.29 5.86 2.97
CA VAL A 64 7.00 6.30 4.34
C VAL A 64 7.39 7.76 4.49
N GLY A 65 6.42 8.61 4.83
CA GLY A 65 6.65 10.02 5.13
C GLY A 65 7.17 10.22 6.56
N TYR A 66 7.51 11.46 6.91
CA TYR A 66 8.10 11.82 8.22
C TYR A 66 7.17 12.65 9.13
N ILE A 67 5.90 12.82 8.75
CA ILE A 67 4.90 13.49 9.58
C ILE A 67 4.30 12.54 10.63
N GLY A 68 4.09 13.07 11.84
CA GLY A 68 3.67 12.30 13.01
C GLY A 68 4.84 11.57 13.68
N THR A 69 4.56 10.86 14.77
CA THR A 69 5.57 10.03 15.45
C THR A 69 5.59 8.60 14.90
N LEU A 70 6.69 7.89 15.14
CA LEU A 70 6.82 6.48 14.81
C LEU A 70 5.69 5.66 15.44
N GLU A 71 5.38 5.90 16.71
CA GLU A 71 4.36 5.17 17.48
C GLU A 71 2.97 5.40 16.90
N GLN A 72 2.67 6.64 16.47
CA GLN A 72 1.41 6.96 15.82
C GLN A 72 1.27 6.20 14.50
N LYS A 73 2.26 6.30 13.61
CA LYS A 73 2.23 5.62 12.31
C LYS A 73 2.21 4.10 12.46
N TRP A 74 2.95 3.56 13.43
CA TRP A 74 2.93 2.13 13.75
C TRP A 74 1.56 1.67 14.24
N SER A 75 0.97 2.40 15.19
CA SER A 75 -0.38 2.10 15.71
C SER A 75 -1.44 2.17 14.61
N GLN A 76 -1.36 3.14 13.70
CA GLN A 76 -2.27 3.23 12.55
C GLN A 76 -2.14 2.02 11.62
N LEU A 77 -0.92 1.62 11.28
CA LEU A 77 -0.66 0.44 10.45
C LEU A 77 -1.20 -0.84 11.11
N GLU A 78 -0.88 -1.05 12.38
CA GLU A 78 -1.32 -2.23 13.15
C GLU A 78 -2.85 -2.32 13.23
N LYS A 79 -3.52 -1.22 13.58
CA LYS A 79 -4.99 -1.15 13.63
C LYS A 79 -5.62 -1.46 12.27
N ALA A 80 -5.03 -0.97 11.18
CA ALA A 80 -5.52 -1.28 9.84
C ALA A 80 -5.36 -2.76 9.50
N VAL A 81 -4.24 -3.40 9.88
CA VAL A 81 -3.99 -4.84 9.68
C VAL A 81 -4.99 -5.69 10.47
N VAL A 82 -5.17 -5.40 11.76
CA VAL A 82 -6.14 -6.10 12.61
C VAL A 82 -7.54 -5.95 12.04
N LYS A 83 -7.97 -4.71 11.76
CA LYS A 83 -9.31 -4.44 11.21
C LYS A 83 -9.55 -5.10 9.86
N PHE A 84 -8.52 -5.12 9.00
CA PHE A 84 -8.61 -5.80 7.73
C PHE A 84 -8.88 -7.28 7.95
N ASN A 85 -8.11 -7.96 8.80
CA ASN A 85 -8.23 -9.40 9.05
C ASN A 85 -9.53 -9.81 9.76
N GLU A 86 -10.17 -8.95 10.56
CA GLU A 86 -11.50 -9.23 11.15
C GLU A 86 -12.60 -9.49 10.10
N LYS A 87 -12.42 -9.00 8.87
CA LYS A 87 -13.39 -9.12 7.77
C LYS A 87 -12.94 -10.08 6.66
N TYR A 88 -11.97 -10.94 6.91
CA TYR A 88 -11.49 -11.95 5.97
C TYR A 88 -11.51 -13.36 6.56
#